data_AF-A0A3D3Z7W7-F1
#
_entry.id   AF-A0A3D3Z7W7-F1
#
_cell.length_a   1.000
_cell.length_b   1.000
_cell.length_c   1.000
_cell.angle_alpha   90.00
_cell.angle_beta   90.00
_cell.angle_gamma   90.00
#
_symmetry.space_group_name_H-M   'P 1'
#
loop_
_entity.id
_entity.type
_entity.pdbx_description
1 polymer ?
#
loop_
_entity_poly.entity_id
_entity_poly.type
_entity_poly.pdbx_seq_one_letter_code
_entity_poly.pdbx_strand_id
1 'polypeptide(L)'
;MTTETVWAALDSLLDYAEDRGLLHPLDETFARNTLLSQLGLEGYEEQERRFDFPECLDLLCDYAAQEGMIADTVAERDLFDTKLMGFLTPRPSEVVREFRARYAQSPKAATDYFYTLSQDCNYIRRDRIAKDERWTAETKYGKLEISVNLSKPEKDPRDIAAAKLKKASGYPKCLLCPENVGYAGTVSHPARQNLRVMPVMVNGQLWGFQYSPYVYYNEHCIVMNSRHTPMVIDRGVFDKLFSFVEQFPHYFLGSNADLPIVGGSILSHEHFQGGHHTFPMEKAEREFGFEVPDFDDVDCCVVRYPMTVLRLNAQNKDRLCDLAGKILAKWRTYSDPAAMVFAQTDGEPHNTVTPIARMRDGRYELDLVLRNNLTTKEHPMGLYHPHKELHHIKKENIGLIEVMGLAVLPGRLKKEMADLREALLKGENLRENETLSKHADWAEAFLARHPEFNAENAEAIIQYEIGQVFARVLECAGVYKCTEAGRAALKR
;
A
#
# COMPACT_ATOMS: atom_id res chain seq x y z
N MET A 1 -5.30 25.30 -28.60
CA MET A 1 -5.11 24.03 -29.34
C MET A 1 -6.04 24.05 -30.56
N THR A 2 -5.72 23.43 -31.70
CA THR A 2 -6.66 23.39 -32.83
C THR A 2 -7.73 22.31 -32.61
N THR A 3 -8.93 22.49 -33.17
CA THR A 3 -10.03 21.53 -33.03
C THR A 3 -9.67 20.16 -33.58
N GLU A 4 -8.93 20.10 -34.69
CA GLU A 4 -8.43 18.86 -35.30
C GLU A 4 -7.49 18.11 -34.36
N THR A 5 -6.69 18.81 -33.58
CA THR A 5 -5.81 18.18 -32.58
C THR A 5 -6.64 17.53 -31.46
N VAL A 6 -7.72 18.17 -31.03
CA VAL A 6 -8.64 17.64 -30.01
C VAL A 6 -9.39 16.41 -30.53
N TRP A 7 -9.87 16.45 -31.78
CA TRP A 7 -10.51 15.29 -32.42
C TRP A 7 -9.53 14.12 -32.58
N ALA A 8 -8.29 14.37 -33.00
CA ALA A 8 -7.26 13.33 -33.09
C ALA A 8 -6.93 12.70 -31.72
N ALA A 9 -6.90 13.49 -30.65
CA ALA A 9 -6.72 12.99 -29.29
C ALA A 9 -7.94 12.16 -28.82
N LEU A 10 -9.16 12.58 -29.16
CA LEU A 10 -10.39 11.84 -28.88
C LEU A 10 -10.41 10.49 -29.61
N ASP A 11 -10.09 10.47 -30.91
CA ASP A 11 -10.01 9.24 -31.70
C ASP A 11 -8.95 8.29 -31.13
N SER A 12 -7.79 8.82 -30.76
CA SER A 12 -6.72 8.02 -30.13
C SER A 12 -7.15 7.39 -28.80
N LEU A 13 -7.97 8.09 -28.02
CA LEU A 13 -8.49 7.57 -26.76
C LEU A 13 -9.53 6.45 -26.97
N LEU A 14 -10.36 6.57 -28.02
CA LEU A 14 -11.32 5.52 -28.41
C LEU A 14 -10.57 4.28 -28.91
N ASP A 15 -9.61 4.44 -29.82
CA ASP A 15 -8.77 3.36 -30.33
C ASP A 15 -8.07 2.63 -29.18
N TYR A 16 -7.47 3.38 -28.23
CA TYR A 16 -6.88 2.80 -27.02
C TYR A 16 -7.90 1.98 -26.21
N ALA A 17 -9.12 2.50 -26.03
CA ALA A 17 -10.15 1.80 -25.26
C ALA A 17 -10.60 0.49 -25.94
N GLU A 18 -10.67 0.46 -27.26
CA GLU A 18 -10.97 -0.76 -28.03
C GLU A 18 -9.82 -1.76 -27.98
N ASP A 19 -8.58 -1.31 -28.23
CA ASP A 19 -7.37 -2.14 -28.21
C ASP A 19 -7.15 -2.81 -26.85
N ARG A 20 -7.55 -2.15 -25.76
CA ARG A 20 -7.49 -2.68 -24.40
C ARG A 20 -8.74 -3.44 -23.96
N GLY A 21 -9.76 -3.55 -24.81
CA GLY A 21 -11.02 -4.22 -24.50
C GLY A 21 -11.84 -3.54 -23.40
N LEU A 22 -11.64 -2.23 -23.19
CA LEU A 22 -12.49 -1.40 -22.34
C LEU A 22 -13.80 -1.05 -23.04
N LEU A 23 -13.74 -0.89 -24.36
CA LEU A 23 -14.85 -0.50 -25.22
C LEU A 23 -15.13 -1.61 -26.24
N HIS A 24 -16.39 -1.97 -26.41
CA HIS A 24 -16.81 -2.86 -27.49
C HIS A 24 -17.02 -2.03 -28.77
N PRO A 25 -16.67 -2.51 -29.98
CA PRO A 25 -16.81 -1.72 -31.22
C PRO A 25 -18.24 -1.21 -31.49
N LEU A 26 -19.26 -1.94 -31.04
CA LEU A 26 -20.66 -1.50 -31.15
C LEU A 26 -20.99 -0.26 -30.28
N ASP A 27 -20.17 0.03 -29.26
CA ASP A 27 -20.34 1.15 -28.35
C ASP A 27 -19.51 2.37 -28.75
N GLU A 28 -18.64 2.26 -29.76
CA GLU A 28 -17.73 3.32 -30.20
C GLU A 28 -18.45 4.65 -30.47
N THR A 29 -19.51 4.61 -31.27
CA THR A 29 -20.31 5.81 -31.60
C THR A 29 -20.95 6.42 -30.34
N PHE A 30 -21.40 5.58 -29.40
CA PHE A 30 -21.97 6.05 -28.13
C PHE A 30 -20.90 6.71 -27.25
N ALA A 31 -19.72 6.10 -27.15
CA ALA A 31 -18.58 6.63 -26.41
C ALA A 31 -18.09 7.97 -27.00
N ARG A 32 -17.91 8.04 -28.32
CA ARG A 32 -17.56 9.27 -29.05
C ARG A 32 -18.50 10.41 -28.71
N ASN A 33 -19.81 10.21 -28.90
CA ASN A 33 -20.82 11.23 -28.64
C ASN A 33 -20.83 11.67 -27.17
N THR A 34 -20.58 10.74 -26.25
CA THR A 34 -20.48 11.04 -24.82
C THR A 34 -19.28 11.93 -24.53
N LEU A 35 -18.10 11.59 -25.06
CA LEU A 35 -16.87 12.36 -24.89
C LEU A 35 -16.97 13.76 -25.51
N LEU A 36 -17.49 13.88 -26.74
CA LEU A 36 -17.75 15.17 -27.40
C LEU A 36 -18.62 16.08 -26.52
N SER A 37 -19.70 15.54 -25.95
CA SER A 37 -20.56 16.29 -25.03
C SER A 37 -19.82 16.76 -23.77
N GLN A 38 -18.92 15.95 -23.21
CA GLN A 38 -18.15 16.36 -22.03
C GLN A 38 -17.06 17.39 -22.33
N LEU A 39 -16.57 17.41 -23.57
CA LEU A 39 -15.62 18.40 -24.08
C LEU A 39 -16.31 19.63 -24.65
N GLY A 40 -17.64 19.73 -24.61
CA GLY A 40 -18.37 20.87 -25.17
C GLY A 40 -18.22 21.03 -26.70
N LEU A 41 -17.92 19.95 -27.41
CA LEU A 41 -17.74 19.95 -28.87
C LEU A 41 -19.08 19.66 -29.58
N GLU A 42 -19.48 20.56 -30.47
CA GLU A 42 -20.73 20.42 -31.26
C GLU A 42 -20.53 19.67 -32.58
N GLY A 43 -19.29 19.52 -33.02
CA GLY A 43 -18.92 18.87 -34.28
C GLY A 43 -17.77 17.89 -34.11
N TYR A 44 -17.60 17.05 -35.12
CA TYR A 44 -16.57 16.02 -35.19
C TYR A 44 -16.22 15.70 -36.63
N GLU A 45 -14.93 15.64 -36.91
CA GLU A 45 -14.37 15.05 -38.13
C GLU A 45 -13.27 14.06 -37.74
N GLU A 46 -13.33 12.86 -38.30
CA GLU A 46 -12.32 11.82 -38.08
C GLU A 46 -10.94 12.31 -38.54
N GLN A 47 -9.93 12.07 -37.72
CA GLN A 47 -8.56 12.47 -38.02
C GLN A 47 -7.71 11.26 -38.39
N GLU A 48 -6.67 11.44 -39.20
CA GLU A 48 -5.67 10.38 -39.44
C GLU A 48 -4.57 10.37 -38.37
N ARG A 49 -4.31 11.53 -37.75
CA ARG A 49 -3.28 11.67 -36.73
C ARG A 49 -3.69 10.89 -35.47
N ARG A 50 -2.72 10.20 -34.86
CA ARG A 50 -2.87 9.50 -33.58
C ARG A 50 -1.81 9.92 -32.57
N PHE A 51 -2.15 9.78 -31.29
CA PHE A 51 -1.30 10.03 -30.14
C PHE A 51 -1.29 8.80 -29.23
N ASP A 52 -0.20 8.58 -28.52
CA ASP A 52 -0.10 7.45 -27.60
C ASP A 52 -0.91 7.69 -26.31
N PHE A 53 -1.16 6.64 -25.54
CA PHE A 53 -1.66 6.77 -24.17
C PHE A 53 -0.47 6.92 -23.19
N PRO A 54 -0.47 7.89 -22.25
CA PRO A 54 -1.56 8.79 -21.88
C PRO A 54 -1.56 10.16 -22.60
N GLU A 55 -0.69 10.41 -23.58
CA GLU A 55 -0.58 11.72 -24.27
C GLU A 55 -1.92 12.21 -24.83
N CYS A 56 -2.70 11.32 -25.47
CA CYS A 56 -4.05 11.66 -25.94
C CYS A 56 -4.95 12.20 -24.80
N LEU A 57 -4.91 11.57 -23.63
CA LEU A 57 -5.70 11.97 -22.46
C LEU A 57 -5.20 13.32 -21.89
N ASP A 58 -3.88 13.53 -21.86
CA ASP A 58 -3.28 14.79 -21.42
C ASP A 58 -3.67 15.96 -22.33
N LEU A 59 -3.71 15.75 -23.66
CA LEU A 59 -4.16 16.75 -24.63
C LEU A 59 -5.64 17.14 -24.43
N LEU A 60 -6.50 16.18 -24.10
CA LEU A 60 -7.91 16.47 -23.78
C LEU A 60 -8.05 17.28 -22.48
N CYS A 61 -7.20 17.01 -21.48
CA CYS A 61 -7.13 17.83 -20.26
C CYS A 61 -6.59 19.24 -20.53
N ASP A 62 -5.58 19.37 -21.38
CA ASP A 62 -5.03 20.67 -21.80
C ASP A 62 -6.09 21.51 -22.51
N TYR A 63 -6.86 20.90 -23.40
CA TYR A 63 -7.99 21.56 -24.05
C TYR A 63 -9.05 22.02 -23.02
N ALA A 64 -9.46 21.14 -22.11
CA ALA A 64 -10.44 21.48 -21.08
C ALA A 64 -9.97 22.63 -20.16
N ALA A 65 -8.67 22.70 -19.86
CA ALA A 65 -8.08 23.82 -19.12
C ALA A 65 -8.04 25.11 -19.94
N GLN A 66 -7.69 25.04 -21.23
CA GLN A 66 -7.65 26.19 -22.15
C GLN A 66 -9.03 26.82 -22.36
N GLU A 67 -10.08 26.00 -22.47
CA GLU A 67 -11.47 26.46 -22.61
C GLU A 67 -12.12 26.85 -21.26
N GLY A 68 -11.37 26.77 -20.15
CA GLY A 68 -11.85 27.15 -18.83
C GLY A 68 -12.89 26.20 -18.23
N MET A 69 -12.99 24.95 -18.73
CA MET A 69 -13.87 23.91 -18.19
C MET A 69 -13.37 23.40 -16.84
N ILE A 70 -12.05 23.37 -16.66
CA ILE A 70 -11.36 23.00 -15.43
C ILE A 70 -10.26 24.00 -15.09
N ALA A 71 -9.86 24.06 -13.81
CA ALA A 71 -8.64 24.78 -13.46
C ALA A 71 -7.42 23.97 -13.88
N ASP A 72 -6.34 24.65 -14.26
CA ASP A 72 -5.06 24.03 -14.55
C ASP A 72 -4.31 23.69 -13.24
N THR A 73 -4.87 22.73 -12.50
CA THR A 73 -4.29 22.13 -11.29
C THR A 73 -4.22 20.61 -11.45
N VAL A 74 -3.31 19.96 -10.73
CA VAL A 74 -3.19 18.50 -10.75
C VAL A 74 -4.50 17.84 -10.29
N ALA A 75 -5.17 18.37 -9.26
CA ALA A 75 -6.39 17.77 -8.75
C ALA A 75 -7.56 17.86 -9.75
N GLU A 76 -7.77 19.01 -10.39
CA GLU A 76 -8.88 19.15 -11.35
C GLU A 76 -8.61 18.36 -12.65
N ARG A 77 -7.36 18.28 -13.11
CA ARG A 77 -6.96 17.38 -14.19
C ARG A 77 -7.22 15.92 -13.84
N ASP A 78 -6.90 15.48 -12.63
CA ASP A 78 -7.16 14.12 -12.13
C ASP A 78 -8.67 13.80 -12.02
N LEU A 79 -9.51 14.80 -11.75
CA LEU A 79 -10.97 14.61 -11.77
C LEU A 79 -11.47 14.45 -13.20
N PHE A 80 -10.97 15.28 -14.12
CA PHE A 80 -11.43 15.30 -15.50
C PHE A 80 -11.00 14.07 -16.29
N ASP A 81 -9.74 13.67 -16.21
CA ASP A 81 -9.25 12.50 -16.94
C ASP A 81 -9.91 11.19 -16.45
N THR A 82 -10.16 11.07 -15.15
CA THR A 82 -10.86 9.95 -14.51
C THR A 82 -12.31 9.91 -14.97
N LYS A 83 -12.91 11.09 -15.17
CA LYS A 83 -14.25 11.22 -15.75
C LYS A 83 -14.28 10.72 -17.19
N LEU A 84 -13.34 11.14 -18.05
CA LEU A 84 -13.26 10.66 -19.44
C LEU A 84 -13.07 9.14 -19.50
N MET A 85 -12.09 8.60 -18.74
CA MET A 85 -11.88 7.15 -18.64
C MET A 85 -13.09 6.41 -18.07
N GLY A 86 -13.84 7.05 -17.17
CA GLY A 86 -15.06 6.50 -16.60
C GLY A 86 -16.14 6.17 -17.64
N PHE A 87 -16.25 6.94 -18.72
CA PHE A 87 -17.17 6.66 -19.82
C PHE A 87 -16.74 5.49 -20.70
N LEU A 88 -15.44 5.20 -20.72
CA LEU A 88 -14.84 4.10 -21.49
C LEU A 88 -14.70 2.82 -20.66
N THR A 89 -14.86 2.89 -19.34
CA THR A 89 -14.70 1.73 -18.46
C THR A 89 -15.99 0.88 -18.47
N PRO A 90 -15.93 -0.44 -18.72
CA PRO A 90 -17.10 -1.33 -18.72
C PRO A 90 -17.93 -1.23 -17.44
N ARG A 91 -19.24 -1.49 -17.48
CA ARG A 91 -20.07 -1.38 -16.26
C ARG A 91 -19.69 -2.45 -15.23
N PRO A 92 -19.91 -2.21 -13.91
CA PRO A 92 -19.57 -3.19 -12.88
C PRO A 92 -20.14 -4.59 -13.13
N SER A 93 -21.38 -4.71 -13.62
CA SER A 93 -22.00 -6.02 -13.91
C SER A 93 -21.29 -6.80 -15.01
N GLU A 94 -20.70 -6.12 -15.99
CA GLU A 94 -19.98 -6.74 -17.10
C GLU A 94 -18.62 -7.25 -16.63
N VAL A 95 -17.91 -6.43 -15.86
CA VAL A 95 -16.62 -6.80 -15.23
C VAL A 95 -16.79 -8.00 -14.31
N VAL A 96 -17.87 -8.03 -13.50
CA VAL A 96 -18.16 -9.17 -12.61
C VAL A 96 -18.49 -10.44 -13.40
N ARG A 97 -19.22 -10.32 -14.52
CA ARG A 97 -19.53 -11.47 -15.37
C ARG A 97 -18.25 -12.07 -15.99
N GLU A 98 -17.39 -11.22 -16.54
CA GLU A 98 -16.13 -11.65 -17.14
C GLU A 98 -15.18 -12.24 -16.10
N PHE A 99 -15.05 -11.60 -14.94
CA PHE A 99 -14.25 -12.12 -13.82
C PHE A 99 -14.70 -13.53 -13.42
N ARG A 100 -16.01 -13.76 -13.27
CA ARG A 100 -16.56 -15.09 -12.93
C ARG A 100 -16.29 -16.12 -14.01
N ALA A 101 -16.39 -15.74 -15.29
CA ALA A 101 -16.09 -16.62 -16.40
C ALA A 101 -14.61 -17.06 -16.39
N ARG A 102 -13.69 -16.15 -16.07
CA ARG A 102 -12.26 -16.45 -15.91
C ARG A 102 -11.96 -17.22 -14.63
N TYR A 103 -12.67 -16.93 -13.55
CA TYR A 103 -12.52 -17.62 -12.27
C TYR A 103 -12.87 -19.10 -12.40
N ALA A 104 -13.86 -19.45 -13.23
CA ALA A 104 -14.19 -20.82 -13.56
C ALA A 104 -13.04 -21.59 -14.26
N GLN A 105 -12.10 -20.88 -14.88
CA GLN A 105 -10.88 -21.47 -15.46
C GLN A 105 -9.80 -21.60 -14.37
N SER A 106 -9.51 -20.49 -13.68
CA SER A 106 -8.69 -20.49 -12.46
C SER A 106 -8.83 -19.16 -11.71
N PRO A 107 -8.61 -19.14 -10.37
CA PRO A 107 -8.54 -17.90 -9.61
C PRO A 107 -7.53 -16.89 -10.18
N LYS A 108 -6.38 -17.39 -10.65
CA LYS A 108 -5.33 -16.56 -11.24
C LYS A 108 -5.78 -15.89 -12.54
N ALA A 109 -6.46 -16.61 -13.43
CA ALA A 109 -6.97 -16.03 -14.67
C ALA A 109 -7.95 -14.87 -14.42
N ALA A 110 -8.74 -14.95 -13.34
CA ALA A 110 -9.66 -13.89 -12.94
C ALA A 110 -8.91 -12.65 -12.40
N THR A 111 -7.92 -12.86 -11.52
CA THR A 111 -7.12 -11.76 -10.97
C THR A 111 -6.23 -11.12 -12.03
N ASP A 112 -5.63 -11.90 -12.94
CA ASP A 112 -4.82 -11.38 -14.05
C ASP A 112 -5.66 -10.42 -14.92
N TYR A 113 -6.87 -10.83 -15.31
CA TYR A 113 -7.80 -9.97 -16.04
C TYR A 113 -8.16 -8.70 -15.26
N PHE A 114 -8.51 -8.85 -13.99
CA PHE A 114 -8.97 -7.71 -13.20
C PHE A 114 -7.85 -6.71 -12.94
N TYR A 115 -6.62 -7.18 -12.79
CA TYR A 115 -5.44 -6.34 -12.65
C TYR A 115 -5.14 -5.60 -13.94
N THR A 116 -5.14 -6.29 -15.09
CA THR A 116 -4.99 -5.66 -16.41
C THR A 116 -6.05 -4.60 -16.64
N LEU A 117 -7.33 -4.91 -16.38
CA LEU A 117 -8.42 -3.94 -16.49
C LEU A 117 -8.18 -2.70 -15.62
N SER A 118 -7.74 -2.89 -14.37
CA SER A 118 -7.47 -1.79 -13.43
C SER A 118 -6.33 -0.89 -13.88
N GLN A 119 -5.36 -1.42 -14.62
CA GLN A 119 -4.29 -0.64 -15.25
C GLN A 119 -4.78 0.06 -16.52
N ASP A 120 -5.53 -0.65 -17.37
CA ASP A 120 -5.94 -0.16 -18.67
C ASP A 120 -7.01 0.93 -18.56
N CYS A 121 -7.93 0.85 -17.60
CA CYS A 121 -8.89 1.91 -17.30
C CYS A 121 -8.27 3.14 -16.60
N ASN A 122 -6.94 3.15 -16.43
CA ASN A 122 -6.17 4.20 -15.77
C ASN A 122 -6.56 4.44 -14.30
N TYR A 123 -7.14 3.44 -13.63
CA TYR A 123 -7.35 3.49 -12.19
C TYR A 123 -6.02 3.30 -11.45
N ILE A 124 -5.21 2.35 -11.92
CA ILE A 124 -3.80 2.22 -11.60
C ILE A 124 -3.00 3.03 -12.63
N ARG A 125 -2.48 4.18 -12.22
CA ARG A 125 -1.76 5.12 -13.09
C ARG A 125 -0.32 4.67 -13.31
N ARG A 126 -0.09 3.89 -14.36
CA ARG A 126 1.23 3.28 -14.67
C ARG A 126 2.33 4.31 -14.89
N ASP A 127 2.01 5.45 -15.49
CA ASP A 127 2.92 6.59 -15.72
C ASP A 127 3.47 7.17 -14.40
N ARG A 128 2.65 7.17 -13.33
CA ARG A 128 3.04 7.66 -12.01
C ARG A 128 3.85 6.63 -11.24
N ILE A 129 3.45 5.37 -11.31
CA ILE A 129 4.14 4.26 -10.64
C ILE A 129 5.55 4.07 -11.23
N ALA A 130 5.73 4.30 -12.54
CA ALA A 130 7.03 4.23 -13.20
C ALA A 130 8.06 5.24 -12.64
N LYS A 131 7.63 6.26 -11.89
CA LYS A 131 8.50 7.24 -11.25
C LYS A 131 9.05 6.76 -9.91
N ASP A 132 8.42 5.77 -9.27
CA ASP A 132 8.84 5.25 -7.98
C ASP A 132 10.26 4.67 -8.06
N GLU A 133 11.09 4.97 -7.06
CA GLU A 133 12.41 4.36 -6.94
C GLU A 133 12.31 3.11 -6.08
N ARG A 134 12.96 2.03 -6.51
CA ARG A 134 12.95 0.74 -5.80
C ARG A 134 14.33 0.10 -5.85
N TRP A 135 14.79 -0.39 -4.70
CA TRP A 135 16.02 -1.17 -4.59
C TRP A 135 15.91 -2.17 -3.44
N THR A 136 16.89 -3.07 -3.35
CA THR A 136 17.01 -4.00 -2.22
C THR A 136 18.27 -3.68 -1.43
N ALA A 137 18.22 -3.85 -0.11
CA ALA A 137 19.36 -3.68 0.77
C ALA A 137 19.65 -4.97 1.54
N GLU A 138 20.91 -5.40 1.55
CA GLU A 138 21.38 -6.52 2.37
C GLU A 138 21.45 -6.12 3.83
N THR A 139 20.92 -6.95 4.72
CA THR A 139 20.95 -6.72 6.16
C THR A 139 21.28 -8.02 6.89
N LYS A 140 21.54 -7.93 8.20
CA LYS A 140 21.73 -9.13 9.05
C LYS A 140 20.50 -10.04 9.15
N TYR A 141 19.34 -9.59 8.65
CA TYR A 141 18.08 -10.34 8.57
C TYR A 141 17.73 -10.79 7.14
N GLY A 142 18.67 -10.65 6.19
CA GLY A 142 18.44 -10.88 4.76
C GLY A 142 18.12 -9.60 4.00
N LYS A 143 17.70 -9.76 2.74
CA LYS A 143 17.35 -8.65 1.85
C LYS A 143 16.05 -7.98 2.29
N LEU A 144 16.09 -6.69 2.60
CA LEU A 144 14.90 -5.84 2.72
C LEU A 144 14.66 -5.10 1.41
N GLU A 145 13.39 -4.79 1.14
CA GLU A 145 12.98 -4.03 -0.04
C GLU A 145 12.76 -2.58 0.37
N ILE A 146 13.23 -1.64 -0.46
CA ILE A 146 13.11 -0.21 -0.19
C ILE A 146 12.44 0.45 -1.39
N SER A 147 11.48 1.33 -1.12
CA SER A 147 10.84 2.15 -2.13
C SER A 147 10.72 3.61 -1.69
N VAL A 148 10.86 4.53 -2.63
CA VAL A 148 10.48 5.95 -2.46
C VAL A 148 9.26 6.19 -3.33
N ASN A 149 8.12 6.41 -2.69
CA ASN A 149 6.85 6.57 -3.39
C ASN A 149 6.73 8.00 -3.97
N LEU A 150 6.76 8.09 -5.29
CA LEU A 150 6.57 9.32 -6.07
C LEU A 150 5.21 9.34 -6.80
N SER A 151 4.49 8.22 -6.80
CA SER A 151 3.19 8.10 -7.47
C SER A 151 2.09 8.98 -6.87
N LYS A 152 2.25 9.40 -5.60
CA LYS A 152 1.29 10.27 -4.90
C LYS A 152 1.63 11.75 -5.15
N PRO A 153 0.80 12.50 -5.90
CA PRO A 153 1.09 13.90 -6.18
C PRO A 153 1.02 14.76 -4.91
N GLU A 154 1.88 15.78 -4.85
CA GLU A 154 1.74 16.87 -3.88
C GLU A 154 0.49 17.70 -4.21
N LYS A 155 -0.17 18.23 -3.17
CA LYS A 155 -1.39 19.03 -3.36
C LYS A 155 -1.02 20.47 -3.70
N ASP A 156 -1.64 21.02 -4.75
CA ASP A 156 -1.50 22.44 -5.11
C ASP A 156 -2.07 23.34 -3.98
N PRO A 157 -1.39 24.44 -3.60
CA PRO A 157 -1.92 25.39 -2.62
C PRO A 157 -3.34 25.91 -2.94
N ARG A 158 -3.68 26.07 -4.22
CA ARG A 158 -5.02 26.47 -4.69
C ARG A 158 -6.06 25.42 -4.33
N ASP A 159 -5.74 24.14 -4.51
CA ASP A 159 -6.62 23.01 -4.16
C ASP A 159 -6.80 22.91 -2.65
N ILE A 160 -5.73 23.15 -1.87
CA ILE A 160 -5.79 23.19 -0.40
C ILE A 160 -6.73 24.32 0.08
N ALA A 161 -6.61 25.51 -0.52
CA ALA A 161 -7.47 26.64 -0.19
C ALA A 161 -8.94 26.35 -0.56
N ALA A 162 -9.20 25.82 -1.75
CA ALA A 162 -10.54 25.45 -2.22
C ALA A 162 -11.19 24.37 -1.32
N ALA A 163 -10.42 23.37 -0.88
CA ALA A 163 -10.89 22.32 0.00
C ALA A 163 -11.32 22.84 1.39
N LYS A 164 -10.65 23.88 1.92
CA LYS A 164 -11.03 24.51 3.20
C LYS A 164 -12.37 25.24 3.15
N LEU A 165 -12.79 25.69 1.97
CA LEU A 165 -14.04 26.43 1.78
C LEU A 165 -15.25 25.52 1.54
N LYS A 166 -15.03 24.26 1.13
CA LYS A 166 -16.12 23.30 0.88
C LYS A 166 -16.51 22.57 2.16
N LYS A 167 -17.80 22.49 2.45
CA LYS A 167 -18.32 21.59 3.50
C LYS A 167 -17.98 20.14 3.14
N ALA A 168 -17.48 19.40 4.12
CA ALA A 168 -17.25 17.97 3.96
C ALA A 168 -18.56 17.28 3.57
N SER A 169 -18.56 16.61 2.42
CA SER A 169 -19.63 15.70 2.02
C SER A 169 -19.61 14.47 2.93
N GLY A 170 -20.79 14.00 3.36
CA GLY A 170 -20.92 12.73 4.09
C GLY A 170 -20.93 11.50 3.18
N TYR A 171 -20.77 11.68 1.86
CA TYR A 171 -20.84 10.63 0.84
C TYR A 171 -19.72 10.76 -0.21
N PRO A 172 -19.01 9.65 -0.54
CA PRO A 172 -18.95 8.39 0.20
C PRO A 172 -18.41 8.59 1.63
N LYS A 173 -18.80 7.74 2.58
CA LYS A 173 -18.43 7.91 4.00
C LYS A 173 -16.92 7.83 4.24
N CYS A 174 -16.20 7.06 3.44
CA CYS A 174 -14.73 7.02 3.41
C CYS A 174 -14.22 6.57 2.04
N LEU A 175 -12.90 6.50 1.88
CA LEU A 175 -12.21 6.13 0.65
C LEU A 175 -12.35 4.65 0.25
N LEU A 176 -12.87 3.80 1.15
CA LEU A 176 -13.00 2.35 0.95
C LEU A 176 -14.44 1.89 0.72
N CYS A 177 -15.41 2.77 0.98
CA CYS A 177 -16.83 2.47 0.79
C CYS A 177 -17.13 2.02 -0.66
N PRO A 178 -17.89 0.93 -0.89
CA PRO A 178 -18.31 0.51 -2.23
C PRO A 178 -18.99 1.62 -3.04
N GLU A 179 -19.62 2.57 -2.35
CA GLU A 179 -20.22 3.80 -2.89
C GLU A 179 -19.25 4.69 -3.67
N ASN A 180 -17.93 4.45 -3.56
CA ASN A 180 -16.93 5.10 -4.39
C ASN A 180 -17.00 4.66 -5.85
N VAL A 181 -17.50 3.46 -6.18
CA VAL A 181 -17.59 3.01 -7.58
C VAL A 181 -18.44 3.99 -8.38
N GLY A 182 -17.86 4.61 -9.42
CA GLY A 182 -18.58 5.58 -10.24
C GLY A 182 -18.59 7.01 -9.68
N TYR A 183 -18.00 7.27 -8.51
CA TYR A 183 -18.09 8.59 -7.87
C TYR A 183 -17.24 9.63 -8.61
N ALA A 184 -17.85 10.78 -8.94
CA ALA A 184 -17.21 11.86 -9.69
C ALA A 184 -16.05 12.54 -8.94
N GLY A 185 -15.98 12.38 -7.62
CA GLY A 185 -14.97 13.01 -6.80
C GLY A 185 -15.23 14.50 -6.55
N THR A 186 -14.35 15.06 -5.74
CA THR A 186 -14.23 16.48 -5.40
C THR A 186 -12.73 16.76 -5.14
N VAL A 187 -12.37 18.03 -5.01
CA VAL A 187 -11.01 18.43 -4.60
C VAL A 187 -10.55 17.76 -3.28
N SER A 188 -11.49 17.38 -2.41
CA SER A 188 -11.20 16.71 -1.12
C SER A 188 -11.41 15.19 -1.12
N HIS A 189 -12.02 14.62 -2.17
CA HIS A 189 -12.34 13.19 -2.27
C HIS A 189 -12.10 12.69 -3.70
N PRO A 190 -11.18 11.74 -3.95
CA PRO A 190 -10.77 11.38 -5.30
C PRO A 190 -11.93 10.93 -6.22
N ALA A 191 -11.81 11.21 -7.52
CA ALA A 191 -12.67 10.59 -8.54
C ALA A 191 -12.40 9.09 -8.63
N ARG A 192 -13.48 8.35 -8.92
CA ARG A 192 -13.54 6.89 -8.94
C ARG A 192 -14.50 6.38 -10.03
N GLN A 193 -14.69 7.16 -11.09
CA GLN A 193 -15.57 6.79 -12.21
C GLN A 193 -15.05 5.58 -12.99
N ASN A 194 -13.72 5.41 -13.04
CA ASN A 194 -13.04 4.24 -13.60
C ASN A 194 -12.73 3.12 -12.57
N LEU A 195 -13.09 3.30 -11.29
CA LEU A 195 -12.92 2.25 -10.27
C LEU A 195 -13.92 1.12 -10.50
N ARG A 196 -13.46 -0.13 -10.37
CA ARG A 196 -14.30 -1.31 -10.26
C ARG A 196 -13.92 -2.08 -9.00
N VAL A 197 -14.92 -2.63 -8.32
CA VAL A 197 -14.76 -3.42 -7.09
C VAL A 197 -15.41 -4.77 -7.33
N MET A 198 -14.65 -5.84 -7.14
CA MET A 198 -15.13 -7.21 -7.27
C MET A 198 -15.84 -7.64 -5.98
N PRO A 199 -17.11 -8.06 -6.01
CA PRO A 199 -17.76 -8.65 -4.85
C PRO A 199 -17.17 -10.03 -4.56
N VAL A 200 -16.72 -10.24 -3.32
CA VAL A 200 -16.19 -11.51 -2.81
C VAL A 200 -16.89 -11.88 -1.51
N MET A 201 -16.91 -13.17 -1.18
CA MET A 201 -17.50 -13.65 0.07
C MET A 201 -16.39 -13.92 1.07
N VAL A 202 -16.36 -13.19 2.19
CA VAL A 202 -15.37 -13.40 3.25
C VAL A 202 -16.10 -13.82 4.52
N ASN A 203 -15.82 -15.04 4.97
CA ASN A 203 -16.47 -15.67 6.13
C ASN A 203 -18.02 -15.54 6.10
N GLY A 204 -18.62 -15.85 4.95
CA GLY A 204 -20.08 -15.78 4.75
C GLY A 204 -20.66 -14.36 4.59
N GLN A 205 -19.84 -13.32 4.58
CA GLN A 205 -20.27 -11.93 4.41
C GLN A 205 -19.83 -11.37 3.05
N LEU A 206 -20.59 -10.40 2.53
CA LEU A 206 -20.23 -9.69 1.31
C LEU A 206 -19.15 -8.64 1.57
N TRP A 207 -18.08 -8.72 0.79
CA TRP A 207 -16.93 -7.82 0.81
C TRP A 207 -16.63 -7.34 -0.61
N GLY A 208 -15.88 -6.25 -0.71
CA GLY A 208 -15.28 -5.80 -1.97
C GLY A 208 -13.81 -6.20 -2.04
N PHE A 209 -13.32 -6.40 -3.27
CA PHE A 209 -11.93 -6.59 -3.61
C PHE A 209 -11.56 -5.61 -4.72
N GLN A 210 -10.57 -4.76 -4.48
CA GLN A 210 -10.02 -3.83 -5.47
C GLN A 210 -8.49 -3.79 -5.37
N TYR A 211 -7.82 -3.32 -6.42
CA TYR A 211 -6.41 -2.99 -6.35
C TYR A 211 -6.18 -1.61 -5.72
N SER A 212 -5.02 -1.40 -5.11
CA SER A 212 -4.60 -0.07 -4.67
C SER A 212 -4.16 0.74 -5.89
N PRO A 213 -4.60 2.01 -6.05
CA PRO A 213 -4.15 2.85 -7.16
C PRO A 213 -2.68 3.29 -7.02
N TYR A 214 -2.05 3.05 -5.87
CA TYR A 214 -0.66 3.43 -5.57
C TYR A 214 0.35 2.29 -5.77
N VAL A 215 -0.10 1.03 -5.83
CA VAL A 215 0.69 -0.17 -6.14
C VAL A 215 2.11 -0.21 -5.53
N TYR A 216 2.20 -0.46 -4.22
CA TYR A 216 3.51 -0.57 -3.55
C TYR A 216 4.29 -1.83 -3.96
N TYR A 217 3.58 -2.90 -4.34
CA TYR A 217 4.11 -4.18 -4.78
C TYR A 217 3.15 -4.80 -5.80
N ASN A 218 3.59 -5.89 -6.45
CA ASN A 218 2.80 -6.53 -7.50
C ASN A 218 1.40 -6.91 -7.00
N GLU A 219 0.38 -6.51 -7.75
CA GLU A 219 -1.03 -6.83 -7.45
C GLU A 219 -1.48 -6.40 -6.04
N HIS A 220 -0.89 -5.33 -5.47
CA HIS A 220 -1.31 -4.77 -4.17
C HIS A 220 -2.81 -4.49 -4.16
N CYS A 221 -3.55 -5.22 -3.33
CA CYS A 221 -4.98 -5.15 -3.22
C CYS A 221 -5.48 -4.79 -1.82
N ILE A 222 -6.74 -4.37 -1.81
CA ILE A 222 -7.52 -4.04 -0.63
C ILE A 222 -8.81 -4.87 -0.68
N VAL A 223 -9.07 -5.60 0.40
CA VAL A 223 -10.30 -6.38 0.59
C VAL A 223 -11.07 -5.75 1.73
N MET A 224 -12.21 -5.11 1.45
CA MET A 224 -12.92 -4.28 2.42
C MET A 224 -14.34 -4.77 2.67
N ASN A 225 -14.82 -4.63 3.90
CA ASN A 225 -16.17 -5.02 4.26
C ASN A 225 -17.16 -4.18 3.44
N SER A 226 -18.23 -4.77 2.87
CA SER A 226 -19.19 -3.93 2.13
C SER A 226 -19.99 -2.99 3.02
N ARG A 227 -19.98 -3.21 4.34
CA ARG A 227 -20.54 -2.28 5.34
C ARG A 227 -19.42 -1.42 5.93
N HIS A 228 -19.71 -0.14 6.12
CA HIS A 228 -18.83 0.78 6.83
C HIS A 228 -18.88 0.52 8.34
N THR A 229 -18.13 -0.48 8.78
CA THR A 229 -17.98 -0.84 10.20
C THR A 229 -16.52 -0.72 10.61
N PRO A 230 -16.21 -0.26 11.84
CA PRO A 230 -14.84 -0.19 12.32
C PRO A 230 -14.12 -1.53 12.24
N MET A 231 -12.80 -1.45 12.08
CA MET A 231 -11.92 -2.61 12.04
C MET A 231 -11.80 -3.25 13.43
N VAL A 232 -11.81 -4.58 13.49
CA VAL A 232 -11.66 -5.35 14.73
C VAL A 232 -10.68 -6.50 14.50
N ILE A 233 -9.67 -6.62 15.36
CA ILE A 233 -8.82 -7.81 15.42
C ILE A 233 -9.34 -8.69 16.56
N ASP A 234 -10.00 -9.78 16.22
CA ASP A 234 -10.43 -10.82 17.16
C ASP A 234 -10.12 -12.19 16.54
N ARG A 235 -10.55 -13.29 17.16
CA ARG A 235 -10.36 -14.61 16.57
C ARG A 235 -10.92 -14.69 15.14
N GLY A 236 -12.05 -14.04 14.88
CA GLY A 236 -12.74 -14.09 13.59
C GLY A 236 -11.93 -13.47 12.46
N VAL A 237 -10.92 -12.64 12.77
CA VAL A 237 -9.99 -12.12 11.75
C VAL A 237 -9.28 -13.25 11.01
N PHE A 238 -8.88 -14.32 11.71
CA PHE A 238 -8.14 -15.41 11.08
C PHE A 238 -9.01 -16.17 10.09
N ASP A 239 -10.27 -16.43 10.45
CA ASP A 239 -11.24 -17.07 9.55
C ASP A 239 -11.52 -16.19 8.32
N LYS A 240 -11.63 -14.86 8.51
CA LYS A 240 -11.80 -13.90 7.41
C LYS A 240 -10.59 -13.91 6.46
N LEU A 241 -9.37 -13.83 7.00
CA LEU A 241 -8.16 -13.81 6.19
C LEU A 241 -8.04 -15.08 5.33
N PHE A 242 -8.21 -16.25 5.95
CA PHE A 242 -8.12 -17.49 5.21
C PHE A 242 -9.29 -17.74 4.26
N SER A 243 -10.51 -17.27 4.58
CA SER A 243 -11.64 -17.37 3.67
C SER A 243 -11.37 -16.68 2.32
N PHE A 244 -10.61 -15.58 2.31
CA PHE A 244 -10.15 -14.95 1.07
C PHE A 244 -9.03 -15.74 0.41
N VAL A 245 -8.01 -16.15 1.18
CA VAL A 245 -6.86 -16.92 0.67
C VAL A 245 -7.31 -18.24 0.02
N GLU A 246 -8.36 -18.89 0.53
CA GLU A 246 -8.95 -20.09 -0.08
C GLU A 246 -9.54 -19.81 -1.48
N GLN A 247 -10.06 -18.61 -1.71
CA GLN A 247 -10.56 -18.19 -3.03
C GLN A 247 -9.42 -17.80 -3.97
N PHE A 248 -8.30 -17.29 -3.44
CA PHE A 248 -7.16 -16.76 -4.19
C PHE A 248 -5.83 -17.26 -3.57
N PRO A 249 -5.48 -18.54 -3.76
CA PRO A 249 -4.37 -19.17 -3.02
C PRO A 249 -2.98 -18.65 -3.41
N HIS A 250 -2.86 -17.96 -4.55
CA HIS A 250 -1.62 -17.28 -4.97
C HIS A 250 -1.42 -15.91 -4.30
N TYR A 251 -2.39 -15.45 -3.51
CA TYR A 251 -2.29 -14.19 -2.76
C TYR A 251 -2.04 -14.46 -1.28
N PHE A 252 -1.34 -13.53 -0.64
CA PHE A 252 -1.45 -13.36 0.80
C PHE A 252 -2.57 -12.36 1.13
N LEU A 253 -3.08 -12.42 2.35
CA LEU A 253 -3.94 -11.39 2.91
C LEU A 253 -3.56 -11.13 4.37
N GLY A 254 -3.38 -9.86 4.72
CA GLY A 254 -3.01 -9.44 6.06
C GLY A 254 -3.77 -8.23 6.55
N SER A 255 -3.66 -7.99 7.84
CA SER A 255 -4.35 -6.91 8.53
C SER A 255 -3.36 -6.04 9.28
N ASN A 256 -3.58 -4.72 9.27
CA ASN A 256 -2.86 -3.83 10.18
C ASN A 256 -3.29 -4.08 11.63
N ALA A 257 -2.49 -3.63 12.59
CA ALA A 257 -2.92 -3.59 13.99
C ALA A 257 -4.11 -2.63 14.19
N ASP A 258 -5.03 -2.99 15.09
CA ASP A 258 -6.21 -2.20 15.47
C ASP A 258 -5.95 -1.17 16.57
N LEU A 259 -4.74 -1.14 17.14
CA LEU A 259 -4.35 -0.16 18.14
C LEU A 259 -3.72 1.09 17.51
N PRO A 260 -3.91 2.28 18.13
CA PRO A 260 -3.20 3.50 17.75
C PRO A 260 -1.68 3.30 17.76
N ILE A 261 -0.94 4.17 17.06
CA ILE A 261 0.54 4.19 16.97
C ILE A 261 1.13 3.04 16.14
N VAL A 262 0.68 1.80 16.34
CA VAL A 262 1.25 0.60 15.72
C VAL A 262 0.61 0.22 14.37
N GLY A 263 -0.35 1.01 13.86
CA GLY A 263 -1.02 0.75 12.58
C GLY A 263 -0.96 1.95 11.62
N GLY A 264 -0.95 1.67 10.31
CA GLY A 264 -1.02 2.67 9.23
C GLY A 264 -2.38 2.72 8.51
N SER A 265 -3.47 2.35 9.19
CA SER A 265 -4.74 1.99 8.54
C SER A 265 -5.89 2.99 8.81
N ILE A 266 -6.89 2.97 7.93
CA ILE A 266 -8.20 3.62 8.14
C ILE A 266 -9.01 2.74 9.09
N LEU A 267 -8.94 3.01 10.40
CA LEU A 267 -9.59 2.17 11.43
C LEU A 267 -11.13 2.23 11.40
N SER A 268 -11.71 3.24 10.74
CA SER A 268 -13.16 3.44 10.68
C SER A 268 -13.90 2.48 9.75
N HIS A 269 -13.19 1.79 8.86
CA HIS A 269 -13.78 0.83 7.93
C HIS A 269 -12.89 -0.41 7.85
N GLU A 270 -13.41 -1.55 8.29
CA GLU A 270 -12.76 -2.84 8.27
C GLU A 270 -12.30 -3.23 6.85
N HIS A 271 -11.00 -3.47 6.73
CA HIS A 271 -10.36 -3.92 5.50
C HIS A 271 -9.07 -4.68 5.79
N PHE A 272 -8.64 -5.43 4.78
CA PHE A 272 -7.39 -6.14 4.72
C PHE A 272 -6.59 -5.70 3.49
N GLN A 273 -5.29 -5.94 3.53
CA GLN A 273 -4.39 -5.68 2.41
C GLN A 273 -3.72 -6.98 2.00
N GLY A 274 -3.56 -7.17 0.70
CA GLY A 274 -3.02 -8.40 0.14
C GLY A 274 -2.40 -8.19 -1.24
N GLY A 275 -2.06 -9.28 -1.90
CA GLY A 275 -1.58 -9.27 -3.28
C GLY A 275 -0.70 -10.47 -3.59
N HIS A 276 -0.14 -10.46 -4.79
CA HIS A 276 0.72 -11.52 -5.30
C HIS A 276 2.18 -11.08 -5.25
N HIS A 277 2.76 -11.11 -4.05
CA HIS A 277 4.14 -10.73 -3.79
C HIS A 277 4.74 -11.52 -2.63
N THR A 278 5.99 -11.95 -2.76
CA THR A 278 6.73 -12.68 -1.72
C THR A 278 7.67 -11.72 -0.99
N PHE A 279 7.25 -11.27 0.19
CA PHE A 279 7.96 -10.31 1.02
C PHE A 279 9.21 -10.87 1.72
N PRO A 280 10.16 -10.02 2.17
CA PRO A 280 11.31 -10.45 2.97
C PRO A 280 10.96 -11.30 4.20
N MET A 281 9.93 -10.92 4.97
CA MET A 281 9.50 -11.67 6.15
C MET A 281 9.02 -13.09 5.82
N GLU A 282 8.43 -13.30 4.64
CA GLU A 282 8.04 -14.64 4.17
C GLU A 282 9.26 -15.56 4.01
N LYS A 283 10.34 -14.99 3.46
CA LYS A 283 11.61 -15.67 3.18
C LYS A 283 12.45 -15.89 4.45
N ALA A 284 12.11 -15.24 5.56
CA ALA A 284 12.86 -15.33 6.80
C ALA A 284 12.94 -16.78 7.30
N GLU A 285 14.14 -17.18 7.69
CA GLU A 285 14.42 -18.53 8.18
C GLU A 285 13.83 -18.77 9.56
N ARG A 286 13.58 -20.04 9.88
CA ARG A 286 13.23 -20.48 11.25
C ARG A 286 14.38 -20.18 12.20
N GLU A 287 14.10 -19.43 13.27
CA GLU A 287 15.06 -19.17 14.35
C GLU A 287 15.01 -20.28 15.40
N PHE A 288 13.82 -20.58 15.95
CA PHE A 288 13.58 -21.73 16.82
C PHE A 288 12.10 -22.13 16.83
N GLY A 289 11.82 -23.40 17.09
CA GLY A 289 10.47 -23.92 17.24
C GLY A 289 9.95 -23.88 18.67
N PHE A 290 8.64 -24.01 18.81
CA PHE A 290 7.98 -24.24 20.09
C PHE A 290 6.76 -25.13 19.88
N GLU A 291 6.34 -25.82 20.94
CA GLU A 291 5.16 -26.69 20.92
C GLU A 291 4.07 -26.07 21.79
N VAL A 292 2.81 -26.28 21.40
CA VAL A 292 1.66 -25.82 22.18
C VAL A 292 0.80 -27.04 22.52
N PRO A 293 0.57 -27.34 23.81
CA PRO A 293 -0.29 -28.45 24.20
C PRO A 293 -1.66 -28.38 23.52
N ASP A 294 -2.14 -29.54 23.08
CA ASP A 294 -3.36 -29.75 22.31
C ASP A 294 -3.30 -29.23 20.85
N PHE A 295 -2.12 -28.91 20.32
CA PHE A 295 -1.88 -28.40 18.95
C PHE A 295 -0.69 -29.07 18.25
N ASP A 296 -0.47 -30.37 18.49
CA ASP A 296 0.67 -31.13 17.95
C ASP A 296 0.71 -31.22 16.40
N ASP A 297 -0.40 -30.91 15.73
CA ASP A 297 -0.56 -30.87 14.28
C ASP A 297 -0.24 -29.50 13.65
N VAL A 298 0.07 -28.49 14.46
CA VAL A 298 0.44 -27.14 14.01
C VAL A 298 1.94 -26.91 14.24
N ASP A 299 2.71 -26.78 13.16
CA ASP A 299 4.12 -26.40 13.25
C ASP A 299 4.24 -24.93 13.63
N CYS A 300 4.97 -24.66 14.70
CA CYS A 300 5.10 -23.33 15.29
C CYS A 300 6.57 -22.94 15.42
N CYS A 301 6.91 -21.73 14.96
CA CYS A 301 8.25 -21.21 15.14
C CYS A 301 8.31 -19.70 15.25
N VAL A 302 9.43 -19.22 15.80
CA VAL A 302 9.86 -17.83 15.66
C VAL A 302 10.78 -17.75 14.45
N VAL A 303 10.57 -16.76 13.58
CA VAL A 303 11.45 -16.53 12.41
C VAL A 303 12.53 -15.50 12.72
N ARG A 304 13.68 -15.63 12.07
CA ARG A 304 14.84 -14.75 12.23
C ARG A 304 14.57 -13.42 11.53
N TYR A 305 13.91 -12.51 12.24
CA TYR A 305 13.42 -11.24 11.70
C TYR A 305 13.54 -10.11 12.74
N PRO A 306 13.67 -8.81 12.35
CA PRO A 306 13.85 -7.71 13.30
C PRO A 306 12.65 -7.49 14.24
N MET A 307 11.45 -7.88 13.81
CA MET A 307 10.25 -7.86 14.63
C MET A 307 9.97 -9.25 15.22
N THR A 308 9.20 -9.30 16.30
CA THR A 308 8.80 -10.58 16.92
C THR A 308 7.65 -11.21 16.11
N VAL A 309 7.97 -12.26 15.36
CA VAL A 309 7.03 -12.94 14.47
C VAL A 309 6.89 -14.40 14.88
N LEU A 310 5.66 -14.83 15.14
CA LEU A 310 5.30 -16.23 15.34
C LEU A 310 4.70 -16.75 14.03
N ARG A 311 5.33 -17.74 13.42
CA ARG A 311 4.83 -18.43 12.23
C ARG A 311 4.16 -19.73 12.63
N LEU A 312 2.91 -19.88 12.22
CA LEU A 312 2.10 -21.08 12.41
C LEU A 312 1.82 -21.72 11.04
N ASN A 313 1.93 -23.04 10.95
CA ASN A 313 1.70 -23.75 9.70
C ASN A 313 0.95 -25.08 9.92
N ALA A 314 -0.14 -25.31 9.19
CA ALA A 314 -0.96 -26.52 9.33
C ALA A 314 -1.64 -26.91 8.02
N GLN A 315 -2.04 -28.18 7.92
CA GLN A 315 -2.94 -28.66 6.88
C GLN A 315 -4.40 -28.28 7.17
N ASN A 316 -4.78 -28.23 8.46
CA ASN A 316 -6.11 -27.86 8.90
C ASN A 316 -6.14 -26.37 9.31
N LYS A 317 -6.83 -25.56 8.50
CA LYS A 317 -7.05 -24.12 8.77
C LYS A 317 -7.70 -23.88 10.14
N ASP A 318 -8.72 -24.65 10.49
CA ASP A 318 -9.51 -24.38 11.70
C ASP A 318 -8.64 -24.55 12.96
N ARG A 319 -7.78 -25.56 12.97
CA ARG A 319 -6.78 -25.80 14.02
C ARG A 319 -5.80 -24.64 14.15
N LEU A 320 -5.34 -24.11 13.02
CA LEU A 320 -4.44 -22.96 12.97
C LEU A 320 -5.14 -21.68 13.47
N CYS A 321 -6.39 -21.44 13.07
CA CYS A 321 -7.20 -20.31 13.54
C CYS A 321 -7.51 -20.39 15.05
N ASP A 322 -7.80 -21.59 15.56
CA ASP A 322 -8.02 -21.82 16.99
C ASP A 322 -6.76 -21.53 17.81
N LEU A 323 -5.59 -22.00 17.36
CA LEU A 323 -4.32 -21.70 18.02
C LEU A 323 -4.00 -20.21 17.97
N ALA A 324 -4.16 -19.58 16.80
CA ALA A 324 -3.95 -18.14 16.64
C ALA A 324 -4.88 -17.32 17.56
N GLY A 325 -6.13 -17.75 17.71
CA GLY A 325 -7.09 -17.19 18.66
C GLY A 325 -6.62 -17.31 20.11
N LYS A 326 -6.13 -18.50 20.51
CA LYS A 326 -5.55 -18.75 21.84
C LYS A 326 -4.33 -17.85 22.11
N ILE A 327 -3.43 -17.73 21.13
CA ILE A 327 -2.25 -16.85 21.21
C ILE A 327 -2.67 -15.39 21.35
N LEU A 328 -3.57 -14.89 20.49
CA LEU A 328 -4.04 -13.51 20.53
C LEU A 328 -4.71 -13.17 21.88
N ALA A 329 -5.60 -14.04 22.36
CA ALA A 329 -6.28 -13.85 23.65
C ALA A 329 -5.29 -13.80 24.82
N LYS A 330 -4.29 -14.69 24.81
CA LYS A 330 -3.23 -14.70 25.82
C LYS A 330 -2.36 -13.45 25.71
N TRP A 331 -1.91 -13.09 24.52
CA TRP A 331 -1.06 -11.93 24.27
C TRP A 331 -1.71 -10.63 24.74
N ARG A 332 -3.00 -10.44 24.46
CA ARG A 332 -3.76 -9.25 24.87
C ARG A 332 -3.76 -8.98 26.38
N THR A 333 -3.59 -10.02 27.20
CA THR A 333 -3.58 -9.92 28.67
C THR A 333 -2.21 -10.18 29.28
N TYR A 334 -1.21 -10.43 28.45
CA TYR A 334 0.14 -10.77 28.89
C TYR A 334 0.97 -9.53 29.23
N SER A 335 1.56 -9.53 30.42
CA SER A 335 2.54 -8.52 30.85
C SER A 335 3.82 -9.23 31.31
N ASP A 336 4.97 -8.71 30.88
CA ASP A 336 6.28 -9.02 31.43
C ASP A 336 7.02 -7.69 31.68
N PRO A 337 6.87 -7.10 32.87
CA PRO A 337 7.53 -5.85 33.22
C PRO A 337 9.06 -5.92 33.10
N ALA A 338 9.67 -7.10 33.28
CA ALA A 338 11.12 -7.27 33.13
C ALA A 338 11.57 -7.16 31.66
N ALA A 339 10.66 -7.41 30.72
CA ALA A 339 10.85 -7.21 29.29
C ALA A 339 10.22 -5.91 28.75
N MET A 340 9.74 -5.02 29.64
CA MET A 340 8.99 -3.80 29.29
C MET A 340 7.70 -4.05 28.49
N VAL A 341 7.10 -5.25 28.64
CA VAL A 341 5.82 -5.60 28.02
C VAL A 341 4.71 -5.40 29.04
N PHE A 342 3.77 -4.51 28.71
CA PHE A 342 2.57 -4.29 29.51
C PHE A 342 1.35 -4.53 28.63
N ALA A 343 0.41 -5.35 29.08
CA ALA A 343 -0.87 -5.55 28.42
C ALA A 343 -1.74 -4.29 28.44
N GLN A 344 -1.64 -3.52 29.54
CA GLN A 344 -2.46 -2.34 29.79
C GLN A 344 -1.75 -1.39 30.76
N THR A 345 -1.91 -0.08 30.57
CA THR A 345 -1.59 0.95 31.58
C THR A 345 -2.76 1.92 31.70
N ASP A 346 -3.14 2.33 32.91
CA ASP A 346 -4.23 3.29 33.18
C ASP A 346 -5.60 3.00 32.50
N GLY A 347 -5.87 1.75 32.13
CA GLY A 347 -7.10 1.40 31.40
C GLY A 347 -6.89 1.16 29.90
N GLU A 348 -5.80 1.66 29.34
CA GLU A 348 -5.50 1.61 27.91
C GLU A 348 -4.80 0.30 27.52
N PRO A 349 -5.37 -0.52 26.63
CA PRO A 349 -4.76 -1.76 26.19
C PRO A 349 -3.60 -1.49 25.21
N HIS A 350 -2.54 -2.31 25.30
CA HIS A 350 -1.34 -2.12 24.49
C HIS A 350 -1.01 -3.26 23.53
N ASN A 351 -1.39 -4.50 23.83
CA ASN A 351 -1.00 -5.66 23.04
C ASN A 351 -2.00 -5.96 21.91
N THR A 352 -1.49 -6.14 20.70
CA THR A 352 -2.25 -6.66 19.54
C THR A 352 -1.32 -7.41 18.59
N VAL A 353 -1.84 -7.84 17.44
CA VAL A 353 -1.07 -8.53 16.39
C VAL A 353 -1.30 -7.90 15.03
N THR A 354 -0.33 -8.05 14.15
CA THR A 354 -0.50 -7.90 12.69
C THR A 354 -0.51 -9.30 12.11
N PRO A 355 -1.68 -9.85 11.71
CA PRO A 355 -1.79 -11.18 11.14
C PRO A 355 -1.64 -11.17 9.61
N ILE A 356 -0.94 -12.15 9.05
CA ILE A 356 -0.71 -12.32 7.61
C ILE A 356 -0.90 -13.78 7.23
N ALA A 357 -1.98 -14.07 6.51
CA ALA A 357 -2.34 -15.40 6.05
C ALA A 357 -1.92 -15.62 4.59
N ARG A 358 -1.51 -16.84 4.24
CA ARG A 358 -1.27 -17.27 2.86
C ARG A 358 -1.33 -18.80 2.74
N MET A 359 -1.34 -19.29 1.50
CA MET A 359 -1.03 -20.69 1.21
C MET A 359 0.43 -20.81 0.80
N ARG A 360 1.10 -21.84 1.30
CA ARG A 360 2.48 -22.16 0.92
C ARG A 360 2.68 -23.67 0.87
N ASP A 361 3.19 -24.18 -0.24
CA ASP A 361 3.47 -25.60 -0.44
C ASP A 361 2.27 -26.51 -0.09
N GLY A 362 1.06 -26.05 -0.44
CA GLY A 362 -0.21 -26.75 -0.16
C GLY A 362 -0.70 -26.69 1.28
N ARG A 363 -0.06 -25.89 2.15
CA ARG A 363 -0.41 -25.73 3.57
C ARG A 363 -0.85 -24.30 3.88
N TYR A 364 -1.66 -24.15 4.92
CA TYR A 364 -2.02 -22.85 5.46
C TYR A 364 -0.87 -22.33 6.32
N GLU A 365 -0.47 -21.09 6.09
CA GLU A 365 0.56 -20.40 6.87
C GLU A 365 0.00 -19.07 7.40
N LEU A 366 0.25 -18.82 8.68
CA LEU A 366 -0.12 -17.57 9.36
C LEU A 366 1.09 -17.01 10.12
N ASP A 367 1.49 -15.81 9.74
CA ASP A 367 2.43 -15.02 10.53
C ASP A 367 1.64 -14.12 11.49
N LEU A 368 1.97 -14.19 12.77
CA LEU A 368 1.49 -13.31 13.82
C LEU A 368 2.65 -12.43 14.29
N VAL A 369 2.66 -11.18 13.84
CA VAL A 369 3.65 -10.21 14.33
C VAL A 369 3.11 -9.58 15.60
N LEU A 370 3.82 -9.76 16.72
CA LEU A 370 3.42 -9.17 17.99
C LEU A 370 3.64 -7.66 17.96
N ARG A 371 2.61 -6.90 18.34
CA ARG A 371 2.62 -5.44 18.37
C ARG A 371 2.28 -4.96 19.77
N ASN A 372 2.88 -3.83 20.16
CA ASN A 372 2.59 -3.15 21.40
C ASN A 372 2.65 -1.62 21.21
N ASN A 373 1.63 -0.87 21.63
CA ASN A 373 1.57 0.59 21.41
C ASN A 373 2.01 1.45 22.62
N LEU A 374 2.67 0.85 23.61
CA LEU A 374 3.14 1.54 24.81
C LEU A 374 4.00 2.76 24.46
N THR A 375 3.77 3.86 25.15
CA THR A 375 4.61 5.06 25.08
C THR A 375 5.38 5.25 26.37
N THR A 376 6.57 5.86 26.30
CA THR A 376 7.32 6.30 27.49
C THR A 376 7.65 7.79 27.38
N LYS A 377 8.24 8.38 28.42
CA LYS A 377 8.69 9.78 28.37
C LYS A 377 9.79 9.97 27.32
N GLU A 378 10.65 8.98 27.18
CA GLU A 378 11.76 8.93 26.22
C GLU A 378 11.24 8.69 24.79
N HIS A 379 10.18 7.89 24.66
CA HIS A 379 9.56 7.52 23.39
C HIS A 379 8.06 7.88 23.37
N PRO A 380 7.72 9.18 23.28
CA PRO A 380 6.33 9.65 23.34
C PRO A 380 5.51 9.27 22.09
N MET A 381 6.17 8.93 20.98
CA MET A 381 5.51 8.41 19.78
C MET A 381 5.41 6.87 19.77
N GLY A 382 5.77 6.20 20.87
CA GLY A 382 5.73 4.74 21.01
C GLY A 382 7.12 4.15 21.26
N LEU A 383 7.22 3.30 22.27
CA LEU A 383 8.42 2.51 22.59
C LEU A 383 8.75 1.53 21.46
N TYR A 384 7.72 0.92 20.87
CA TYR A 384 7.82 -0.04 19.77
C TYR A 384 7.43 0.59 18.43
N HIS A 385 8.05 1.74 18.13
CA HIS A 385 7.88 2.56 16.94
C HIS A 385 9.25 3.19 16.57
N PRO A 386 9.52 3.67 15.35
CA PRO A 386 10.77 4.36 15.03
C PRO A 386 11.14 5.44 16.03
N HIS A 387 12.37 5.37 16.54
CA HIS A 387 12.91 6.32 17.50
C HIS A 387 13.44 7.59 16.80
N LYS A 388 13.64 8.65 17.59
CA LYS A 388 13.88 10.02 17.12
C LYS A 388 15.05 10.13 16.14
N GLU A 389 16.11 9.38 16.40
CA GLU A 389 17.33 9.36 15.61
C GLU A 389 17.14 8.75 14.21
N LEU A 390 16.01 8.06 13.93
CA LEU A 390 15.72 7.45 12.63
C LEU A 390 14.70 8.26 11.80
N HIS A 391 14.09 9.29 12.39
CA HIS A 391 13.01 10.07 11.76
C HIS A 391 13.45 10.87 10.53
N HIS A 392 14.76 11.07 10.34
CA HIS A 392 15.28 11.71 9.14
C HIS A 392 14.95 10.88 7.89
N ILE A 393 14.97 9.54 7.97
CA ILE A 393 14.51 8.62 6.90
C ILE A 393 13.02 8.28 7.06
N LYS A 394 12.62 7.70 8.21
CA LYS A 394 11.26 7.17 8.42
C LYS A 394 10.73 7.56 9.78
N LYS A 395 9.66 8.35 9.79
CA LYS A 395 8.99 8.82 11.01
C LYS A 395 7.60 8.22 11.19
N GLU A 396 6.92 7.94 10.09
CA GLU A 396 5.53 7.50 10.06
C GLU A 396 5.41 6.04 10.53
N ASN A 397 4.19 5.65 10.92
CA ASN A 397 3.83 4.32 11.42
C ASN A 397 4.32 3.19 10.52
N ILE A 398 4.64 2.07 11.17
CA ILE A 398 5.04 0.82 10.53
C ILE A 398 3.77 0.00 10.30
N GLY A 399 3.23 0.10 9.08
CA GLY A 399 2.05 -0.63 8.64
C GLY A 399 2.39 -2.04 8.21
N LEU A 400 1.37 -2.77 7.73
CA LEU A 400 1.49 -4.15 7.27
C LEU A 400 2.64 -4.33 6.25
N ILE A 401 2.78 -3.40 5.31
CA ILE A 401 3.77 -3.47 4.23
C ILE A 401 5.19 -3.41 4.79
N GLU A 402 5.45 -2.44 5.66
CA GLU A 402 6.76 -2.29 6.31
C GLU A 402 7.06 -3.46 7.25
N VAL A 403 6.07 -3.94 8.00
CA VAL A 403 6.20 -5.14 8.85
C VAL A 403 6.73 -6.32 8.02
N MET A 404 6.20 -6.53 6.81
CA MET A 404 6.63 -7.63 5.94
C MET A 404 7.99 -7.39 5.28
N GLY A 405 8.54 -6.18 5.34
CA GLY A 405 9.93 -5.88 4.95
C GLY A 405 10.10 -4.99 3.73
N LEU A 406 9.04 -4.32 3.28
CA LEU A 406 9.10 -3.30 2.23
C LEU A 406 8.96 -1.90 2.84
N ALA A 407 10.02 -1.11 2.81
CA ALA A 407 9.96 0.29 3.23
C ALA A 407 9.20 1.13 2.20
N VAL A 408 8.15 1.82 2.65
CA VAL A 408 7.47 2.86 1.87
C VAL A 408 7.96 4.22 2.37
N LEU A 409 8.98 4.75 1.72
CA LEU A 409 9.63 6.01 2.10
C LEU A 409 8.96 7.22 1.43
N PRO A 410 8.98 8.40 2.09
CA PRO A 410 8.34 9.59 1.54
C PRO A 410 9.11 10.16 0.35
N GLY A 411 8.39 10.67 -0.65
CA GLY A 411 8.95 11.21 -1.89
C GLY A 411 10.03 12.30 -1.72
N ARG A 412 9.99 13.06 -0.60
CA ARG A 412 11.02 14.04 -0.25
C ARG A 412 12.44 13.45 -0.24
N LEU A 413 12.59 12.17 0.14
CA LEU A 413 13.91 11.56 0.27
C LEU A 413 14.65 11.48 -1.05
N LYS A 414 13.97 11.38 -2.20
CA LYS A 414 14.65 11.37 -3.51
C LYS A 414 15.52 12.61 -3.69
N LYS A 415 14.95 13.79 -3.45
CA LYS A 415 15.67 15.05 -3.56
C LYS A 415 16.70 15.19 -2.43
N GLU A 416 16.29 14.91 -1.19
CA GLU A 416 17.19 15.03 -0.04
C GLU A 416 18.43 14.14 -0.15
N MET A 417 18.32 12.93 -0.69
CA MET A 417 19.46 12.02 -0.87
C MET A 417 20.36 12.45 -2.03
N ALA A 418 19.79 13.00 -3.11
CA ALA A 418 20.58 13.60 -4.19
C ALA A 418 21.39 14.81 -3.72
N ASP A 419 20.75 15.72 -2.96
CA ASP A 419 21.38 16.91 -2.38
C ASP A 419 22.44 16.50 -1.33
N LEU A 420 22.14 15.49 -0.50
CA LEU A 420 23.09 14.93 0.47
C LEU A 420 24.33 14.37 -0.23
N ARG A 421 24.15 13.58 -1.29
CA ARG A 421 25.24 13.02 -2.09
C ARG A 421 26.16 14.13 -2.61
N GLU A 422 25.59 15.19 -3.18
CA GLU A 422 26.36 16.32 -3.71
C GLU A 422 27.13 17.06 -2.62
N ALA A 423 26.48 17.38 -1.50
CA ALA A 423 27.09 18.08 -0.38
C ALA A 423 28.26 17.28 0.21
N LEU A 424 28.09 15.97 0.38
CA LEU A 424 29.15 15.08 0.90
C LEU A 424 30.36 15.00 -0.03
N LEU A 425 30.15 14.92 -1.35
CA LEU A 425 31.24 14.87 -2.33
C LEU A 425 32.05 16.17 -2.38
N LYS A 426 31.42 17.30 -2.05
CA LYS A 426 32.08 18.61 -1.98
C LYS A 426 32.71 18.91 -0.62
N GLY A 427 32.47 18.08 0.39
CA GLY A 427 32.91 18.33 1.77
C GLY A 427 32.18 19.49 2.44
N GLU A 428 30.92 19.75 2.06
CA GLU A 428 30.10 20.81 2.63
C GLU A 428 29.66 20.47 4.07
N ASN A 429 29.48 21.51 4.90
CA ASN A 429 28.95 21.34 6.25
C ASN A 429 27.43 21.16 6.22
N LEU A 430 26.96 19.91 6.34
CA LEU A 430 25.52 19.59 6.32
C LEU A 430 24.71 20.31 7.40
N ARG A 431 25.32 20.70 8.52
CA ARG A 431 24.62 21.35 9.65
C ARG A 431 24.20 22.78 9.34
N GLU A 432 24.81 23.41 8.34
CA GLU A 432 24.46 24.75 7.88
C GLU A 432 23.32 24.74 6.84
N ASN A 433 22.98 23.56 6.30
CA ASN A 433 21.88 23.39 5.37
C ASN A 433 20.58 23.05 6.12
N GLU A 434 19.58 23.93 6.03
CA GLU A 434 18.29 23.78 6.73
C GLU A 434 17.61 22.42 6.44
N THR A 435 17.71 21.93 5.21
CA THR A 435 17.08 20.67 4.79
C THR A 435 17.91 19.45 5.17
N LEU A 436 19.24 19.52 5.01
CA LEU A 436 20.15 18.38 5.19
C LEU A 436 20.66 18.22 6.63
N SER A 437 20.54 19.24 7.47
CA SER A 437 21.02 19.22 8.87
C SER A 437 20.53 18.01 9.68
N LYS A 438 19.29 17.55 9.43
CA LYS A 438 18.70 16.35 10.04
C LYS A 438 19.40 15.03 9.67
N HIS A 439 20.19 15.02 8.60
CA HIS A 439 20.97 13.86 8.14
C HIS A 439 22.42 13.89 8.60
N ALA A 440 22.89 15.01 9.19
CA ALA A 440 24.31 15.24 9.46
C ALA A 440 24.93 14.17 10.37
N ASP A 441 24.31 13.86 11.51
CA ASP A 441 24.81 12.86 12.46
C ASP A 441 24.90 11.46 11.81
N TRP A 442 23.91 11.11 10.99
CA TRP A 442 23.89 9.85 10.25
C TRP A 442 24.99 9.80 9.18
N ALA A 443 25.16 10.88 8.43
CA ALA A 443 26.19 11.02 7.40
C ALA A 443 27.60 10.93 7.96
N GLU A 444 27.90 11.68 9.02
CA GLU A 444 29.19 11.61 9.72
C GLU A 444 29.48 10.18 10.20
N ALA A 445 28.47 9.50 10.77
CA ALA A 445 28.63 8.13 11.25
C ALA A 445 28.87 7.10 10.14
N PHE A 446 28.18 7.21 8.98
CA PHE A 446 28.38 6.24 7.90
C PHE A 446 29.64 6.51 7.09
N LEU A 447 30.05 7.77 6.91
CA LEU A 447 31.32 8.08 6.23
C LEU A 447 32.51 7.50 6.99
N ALA A 448 32.46 7.47 8.32
CA ALA A 448 33.48 6.79 9.13
C ALA A 448 33.53 5.26 8.88
N ARG A 449 32.42 4.64 8.46
CA ARG A 449 32.37 3.21 8.07
C ARG A 449 32.73 2.97 6.60
N HIS A 450 32.60 4.00 5.77
CA HIS A 450 32.82 3.96 4.33
C HIS A 450 33.90 4.96 3.88
N PRO A 451 35.18 4.76 4.28
CA PRO A 451 36.28 5.64 3.86
C PRO A 451 36.49 5.66 2.34
N GLU A 452 35.94 4.68 1.61
CA GLU A 452 35.94 4.60 0.16
C GLU A 452 34.91 5.51 -0.53
N PHE A 453 34.08 6.25 0.21
CA PHE A 453 33.01 7.08 -0.36
C PHE A 453 33.54 8.10 -1.38
N ASN A 454 33.05 8.00 -2.62
CA ASN A 454 33.42 8.87 -3.73
C ASN A 454 32.30 8.93 -4.79
N ALA A 455 32.49 9.70 -5.86
CA ALA A 455 31.46 9.94 -6.86
C ALA A 455 30.93 8.67 -7.56
N GLU A 456 31.74 7.62 -7.66
CA GLU A 456 31.39 6.36 -8.33
C GLU A 456 30.50 5.45 -7.47
N ASN A 457 30.64 5.50 -6.14
CA ASN A 457 29.95 4.59 -5.21
C ASN A 457 28.98 5.28 -4.24
N ALA A 458 28.93 6.61 -4.22
CA ALA A 458 28.15 7.38 -3.24
C ALA A 458 26.67 7.00 -3.22
N GLU A 459 26.05 6.82 -4.39
CA GLU A 459 24.63 6.44 -4.49
C GLU A 459 24.37 5.06 -3.85
N ALA A 460 25.20 4.08 -4.18
CA ALA A 460 25.06 2.72 -3.66
C ALA A 460 25.27 2.67 -2.14
N ILE A 461 26.23 3.45 -1.61
CA ILE A 461 26.48 3.54 -0.16
C ILE A 461 25.29 4.18 0.54
N ILE A 462 24.75 5.29 0.01
CA ILE A 462 23.57 5.96 0.58
C ILE A 462 22.37 5.00 0.58
N GLN A 463 22.10 4.32 -0.53
CA GLN A 463 21.02 3.33 -0.64
C GLN A 463 21.18 2.16 0.34
N TYR A 464 22.40 1.67 0.52
CA TYR A 464 22.73 0.63 1.50
C TYR A 464 22.47 1.10 2.93
N GLU A 465 22.93 2.30 3.28
CA GLU A 465 22.78 2.90 4.61
C GLU A 465 21.32 3.23 4.94
N ILE A 466 20.51 3.65 3.94
CA ILE A 466 19.05 3.76 4.10
C ILE A 466 18.43 2.41 4.48
N GLY A 467 18.89 1.32 3.83
CA GLY A 467 18.48 -0.04 4.18
C GLY A 467 18.83 -0.42 5.62
N GLN A 468 20.01 -0.05 6.10
CA GLN A 468 20.40 -0.28 7.50
C GLN A 468 19.54 0.53 8.47
N VAL A 469 19.21 1.78 8.14
CA VAL A 469 18.27 2.60 8.92
C VAL A 469 16.89 1.95 8.97
N PHE A 470 16.40 1.41 7.85
CA PHE A 470 15.11 0.71 7.82
C PHE A 470 15.12 -0.58 8.66
N ALA A 471 16.21 -1.36 8.62
CA ALA A 471 16.36 -2.52 9.50
C ALA A 471 16.27 -2.12 10.99
N ARG A 472 16.95 -1.04 11.38
CA ARG A 472 16.87 -0.47 12.74
C ARG A 472 15.47 0.02 13.10
N VAL A 473 14.76 0.62 12.14
CA VAL A 473 13.35 1.01 12.28
C VAL A 473 12.48 -0.19 12.65
N LEU A 474 12.66 -1.33 11.99
CA LEU A 474 11.93 -2.56 12.32
C LEU A 474 12.37 -3.14 13.67
N GLU A 475 13.65 -3.04 14.03
CA GLU A 475 14.14 -3.45 15.36
C GLU A 475 13.55 -2.60 16.48
N CYS A 476 13.37 -1.29 16.28
CA CYS A 476 12.64 -0.43 17.21
C CYS A 476 11.21 -0.94 17.39
N ALA A 477 10.53 -1.32 16.29
CA ALA A 477 9.16 -1.82 16.31
C ALA A 477 8.99 -3.25 16.86
N GLY A 478 10.05 -4.05 16.94
CA GLY A 478 10.02 -5.39 17.52
C GLY A 478 9.83 -5.36 19.05
N VAL A 479 8.83 -6.11 19.55
CA VAL A 479 8.51 -6.17 20.99
C VAL A 479 9.65 -6.81 21.78
N TYR A 480 10.09 -7.99 21.36
CA TYR A 480 11.26 -8.67 21.91
C TYR A 480 12.46 -8.45 20.99
N LYS A 481 13.46 -7.74 21.51
CA LYS A 481 14.66 -7.39 20.75
C LYS A 481 15.46 -8.64 20.36
N CYS A 482 16.18 -8.56 19.24
CA CYS A 482 17.07 -9.61 18.75
C CYS A 482 18.40 -9.63 19.53
N THR A 483 18.32 -9.59 20.86
CA THR A 483 19.43 -9.73 21.80
C THR A 483 19.23 -11.00 22.61
N GLU A 484 20.29 -11.49 23.27
CA GLU A 484 20.19 -12.68 24.13
C GLU A 484 19.12 -12.51 25.22
N ALA A 485 19.10 -11.36 25.89
CA ALA A 485 18.09 -11.04 26.89
C ALA A 485 16.67 -10.99 26.31
N GLY A 486 16.49 -10.40 25.13
CA GLY A 486 15.20 -10.33 24.45
C GLY A 486 14.68 -11.70 24.03
N ARG A 487 15.56 -12.57 23.52
CA ARG A 487 15.20 -13.95 23.15
C ARG A 487 14.96 -14.84 24.36
N ALA A 488 15.72 -14.67 25.43
CA ALA A 488 15.46 -15.35 26.69
C ALA A 488 14.09 -14.93 27.26
N ALA A 489 13.72 -13.65 27.15
CA ALA A 489 12.42 -13.16 27.57
C ALA A 489 11.26 -13.67 26.72
N LEU A 490 11.44 -13.82 25.40
CA LEU A 490 10.43 -14.40 24.50
C LEU A 490 10.18 -15.89 24.75
N LYS A 491 11.22 -16.64 25.18
CA LYS A 491 11.12 -18.08 25.45
C LYS A 491 10.43 -18.41 26.77
N ARG A 492 10.47 -17.50 27.74
CA ARG A 492 9.71 -17.62 28.99
C ARG A 492 8.25 -17.28 28.72
#